data_AF-G9P2G9-F1
#
_entry.id   AF-G9P2G9-F1
#
_cell.length_a   1.000
_cell.length_b   1.000
_cell.length_c   1.000
_cell.angle_alpha   90.00
_cell.angle_beta   90.00
_cell.angle_gamma   90.00
#
_symmetry.space_group_name_H-M   'P 1'
#
loop_
_entity.id
_entity.type
_entity.pdbx_description
1 polymer ?
#
loop_
_entity_poly.entity_id
_entity_poly.type
_entity_poly.pdbx_seq_one_letter_code
_entity_poly.pdbx_strand_id
1 'polypeptide(L)'
;MSPNGWKASPNTRLAAYWPSVIFQDANNQIQEAYDANLTWARSAKGLKSRNGSALAEVPFSVNEGRFGGDKILYQRDDQKLILEGRTNLTNKLSVGAPPIAIPPNSAMGAFTVPRYSNSSDGAMNTYILWQNSSDALLMTWEDDDAGWRTSSTPTFLGRPDNGTGISCLTATLWTVASLPSDYSTARCYYLVDGQIREVQYDGSNWVVIGNVRLD
;
A
#
# COMPACT_ATOMS: atom_id res chain seq x y z
N MET A 1 -22.44 -13.83 -20.06
CA MET A 1 -21.23 -13.11 -19.57
C MET A 1 -21.21 -11.76 -20.26
N SER A 2 -21.10 -10.66 -19.51
CA SER A 2 -20.96 -9.32 -20.12
C SER A 2 -19.72 -9.31 -21.02
N PRO A 3 -19.80 -8.85 -22.29
CA PRO A 3 -18.64 -8.74 -23.16
C PRO A 3 -17.56 -7.77 -22.63
N ASN A 4 -17.86 -7.04 -21.55
CA ASN A 4 -17.00 -6.01 -20.95
C ASN A 4 -16.40 -6.43 -19.59
N GLY A 5 -16.50 -7.70 -19.18
CA GLY A 5 -15.90 -8.16 -17.94
C GLY A 5 -14.38 -8.21 -18.03
N TRP A 6 -13.67 -7.44 -17.20
CA TRP A 6 -12.22 -7.55 -17.10
C TRP A 6 -11.85 -8.77 -16.26
N LYS A 7 -11.02 -9.65 -16.84
CA LYS A 7 -10.57 -10.87 -16.18
C LYS A 7 -9.25 -10.64 -15.47
N ALA A 8 -9.26 -10.73 -14.16
CA ALA A 8 -8.06 -10.78 -13.35
C ALA A 8 -7.50 -12.22 -13.27
N SER A 9 -6.24 -12.35 -12.86
CA SER A 9 -5.62 -13.63 -12.50
C SER A 9 -6.36 -14.26 -11.32
N PRO A 10 -6.56 -15.59 -11.29
CA PRO A 10 -7.18 -16.27 -10.14
C PRO A 10 -6.39 -16.09 -8.83
N ASN A 11 -5.09 -15.77 -8.91
CA ASN A 11 -4.24 -15.56 -7.74
C ASN A 11 -4.02 -14.07 -7.44
N THR A 12 -4.66 -13.15 -8.16
CA THR A 12 -4.45 -11.72 -7.93
C THR A 12 -4.83 -11.36 -6.50
N ARG A 13 -4.06 -10.46 -5.89
CA ARG A 13 -4.57 -9.61 -4.82
C ARG A 13 -5.12 -8.31 -5.43
N LEU A 14 -5.82 -7.53 -4.63
CA LEU A 14 -6.37 -6.23 -5.04
C LEU A 14 -5.78 -5.15 -4.14
N ALA A 15 -5.46 -4.01 -4.74
CA ALA A 15 -5.21 -2.77 -4.03
C ALA A 15 -6.11 -1.68 -4.61
N ALA A 16 -6.49 -0.71 -3.80
CA ALA A 16 -7.32 0.38 -4.26
C ALA A 16 -7.00 1.64 -3.48
N TYR A 17 -6.84 2.72 -4.20
CA TYR A 17 -6.89 4.07 -3.67
C TYR A 17 -7.67 4.93 -4.66
N TRP A 18 -8.76 5.55 -4.19
CA TRP A 18 -9.71 6.21 -5.08
C TRP A 18 -9.03 7.24 -6.00
N PRO A 19 -9.33 7.24 -7.31
CA PRO A 19 -10.41 6.51 -8.01
C PRO A 19 -9.98 5.18 -8.65
N SER A 20 -8.92 4.54 -8.16
CA SER A 20 -8.27 3.42 -8.81
C SER A 20 -8.37 2.10 -8.04
N VAL A 21 -8.27 1.01 -8.80
CA VAL A 21 -8.11 -0.36 -8.33
C VAL A 21 -7.02 -1.03 -9.18
N ILE A 22 -6.00 -1.57 -8.52
CA ILE A 22 -4.90 -2.29 -9.15
C ILE A 22 -5.00 -3.78 -8.89
N PHE A 23 -4.73 -4.55 -9.94
CA PHE A 23 -4.80 -6.02 -9.93
C PHE A 23 -3.83 -6.62 -10.95
N GLN A 24 -3.67 -7.94 -10.93
CA GLN A 24 -2.85 -8.70 -11.87
C GLN A 24 -3.73 -9.38 -12.92
N ASP A 25 -3.29 -9.37 -14.17
CA ASP A 25 -3.86 -10.24 -15.21
C ASP A 25 -3.20 -11.63 -15.23
N ALA A 26 -3.68 -12.50 -16.12
CA ALA A 26 -3.19 -13.88 -16.26
C ALA A 26 -1.71 -14.00 -16.67
N ASN A 27 -1.08 -12.92 -17.14
CA ASN A 27 0.34 -12.86 -17.49
C ASN A 27 1.18 -12.18 -16.38
N ASN A 28 0.59 -11.96 -15.21
CA ASN A 28 1.14 -11.22 -14.07
C ASN A 28 1.52 -9.77 -14.40
N GLN A 29 0.89 -9.17 -15.41
CA GLN A 29 0.99 -7.73 -15.65
C GLN A 29 0.07 -7.00 -14.67
N ILE A 30 0.55 -5.91 -14.10
CA ILE A 30 -0.26 -5.00 -13.32
C ILE A 30 -1.21 -4.26 -14.26
N GLN A 31 -2.49 -4.37 -13.95
CA GLN A 31 -3.61 -3.69 -14.58
C GLN A 31 -4.18 -2.68 -13.61
N GLU A 32 -4.53 -1.50 -14.12
CA GLU A 32 -5.29 -0.51 -13.39
C GLU A 32 -6.69 -0.41 -13.99
N ALA A 33 -7.70 -0.54 -13.14
CA ALA A 33 -9.06 -0.09 -13.38
C ALA A 33 -9.26 1.24 -12.66
N TYR A 34 -9.76 2.26 -13.33
CA TYR A 34 -9.99 3.57 -12.72
C TYR A 34 -11.31 4.18 -13.18
N ASP A 35 -11.95 4.96 -12.31
CA ASP A 35 -13.13 5.75 -12.67
C ASP A 35 -12.69 7.04 -13.39
N ALA A 36 -13.20 7.21 -14.61
CA ALA A 36 -13.02 8.40 -15.42
C ALA A 36 -14.40 8.99 -15.74
N ASN A 37 -14.82 9.98 -14.96
CA ASN A 37 -16.13 10.62 -15.08
C ASN A 37 -17.29 9.62 -15.02
N LEU A 38 -17.37 8.82 -13.95
CA LEU A 38 -18.41 7.82 -13.72
C LEU A 38 -18.40 6.65 -14.73
N THR A 39 -17.32 6.52 -15.48
CA THR A 39 -17.09 5.41 -16.41
C THR A 39 -15.77 4.73 -16.08
N TRP A 40 -15.83 3.44 -15.84
CA TRP A 40 -14.64 2.64 -15.58
C TRP A 40 -13.84 2.43 -16.88
N ALA A 41 -12.55 2.78 -16.82
CA ALA A 41 -11.57 2.49 -17.85
C ALA A 41 -10.49 1.55 -17.31
N ARG A 42 -9.77 0.87 -18.21
CA ARG A 42 -8.67 -0.05 -17.85
C ARG A 42 -7.42 0.25 -18.66
N SER A 43 -6.26 0.20 -18.01
CA SER A 43 -4.98 0.25 -18.69
C SER A 43 -3.97 -0.74 -18.09
N ALA A 44 -3.15 -1.34 -18.95
CA ALA A 44 -1.98 -2.10 -18.53
C ALA A 44 -0.86 -1.11 -18.18
N LYS A 45 -0.13 -1.35 -17.09
CA LYS A 45 0.92 -0.45 -16.63
C LYS A 45 2.32 -0.78 -17.13
N GLY A 46 2.46 -1.89 -17.86
CA GLY A 46 3.77 -2.38 -18.29
C GLY A 46 4.63 -2.87 -17.13
N LEU A 47 4.04 -3.03 -15.94
CA LEU A 47 4.72 -3.56 -14.77
C LEU A 47 4.47 -5.06 -14.68
N LYS A 48 5.55 -5.83 -14.54
CA LYS A 48 5.48 -7.26 -14.33
C LYS A 48 5.72 -7.58 -12.87
N SER A 49 4.78 -8.28 -12.27
CA SER A 49 4.78 -8.64 -10.87
C SER A 49 4.85 -10.16 -10.72
N ARG A 50 5.18 -10.63 -9.52
CA ARG A 50 5.17 -12.05 -9.17
C ARG A 50 3.73 -12.54 -9.10
N ASN A 51 3.45 -13.74 -9.59
CA ASN A 51 2.13 -14.36 -9.43
C ASN A 51 1.72 -14.43 -7.94
N GLY A 52 0.59 -13.80 -7.57
CA GLY A 52 0.13 -13.75 -6.19
C GLY A 52 0.78 -12.68 -5.32
N SER A 53 1.48 -11.72 -5.95
CA SER A 53 2.06 -10.55 -5.28
C SER A 53 1.04 -9.87 -4.38
N ALA A 54 1.46 -9.50 -3.18
CA ALA A 54 0.77 -8.44 -2.44
C ALA A 54 0.80 -7.15 -3.25
N LEU A 55 -0.29 -6.40 -3.21
CA LEU A 55 -0.42 -5.10 -3.86
C LEU A 55 -0.79 -4.07 -2.80
N ALA A 56 -0.26 -2.86 -2.90
CA ALA A 56 -0.77 -1.72 -2.18
C ALA A 56 -0.75 -0.48 -3.08
N GLU A 57 -1.68 0.42 -2.83
CA GLU A 57 -1.80 1.71 -3.49
C GLU A 57 -1.91 2.78 -2.42
N VAL A 58 -1.07 3.79 -2.50
CA VAL A 58 -1.10 4.94 -1.59
C VAL A 58 -0.87 6.21 -2.39
N PRO A 59 -1.37 7.37 -1.97
CA PRO A 59 -1.19 8.59 -2.73
C PRO A 59 0.28 9.03 -2.80
N PHE A 60 0.63 9.71 -3.90
CA PHE A 60 1.98 10.23 -4.11
C PHE A 60 2.29 11.46 -3.25
N SER A 61 1.44 12.49 -3.34
CA SER A 61 1.48 13.73 -2.54
C SER A 61 0.06 14.15 -2.16
N VAL A 62 -0.07 15.16 -1.30
CA VAL A 62 -1.38 15.71 -0.91
C VAL A 62 -2.14 16.26 -2.11
N ASN A 63 -1.46 16.98 -3.01
CA ASN A 63 -2.10 17.60 -4.17
C ASN A 63 -2.30 16.60 -5.30
N GLU A 64 -1.23 15.88 -5.65
CA GLU A 64 -1.19 15.03 -6.83
C GLU A 64 -2.15 13.85 -6.71
N GLY A 65 -2.32 13.30 -5.50
CA GLY A 65 -3.29 12.24 -5.27
C GLY A 65 -4.75 12.66 -5.47
N ARG A 66 -5.07 13.96 -5.49
CA ARG A 66 -6.41 14.45 -5.90
C ARG A 66 -6.68 14.25 -7.39
N PHE A 67 -5.62 14.14 -8.18
CA PHE A 67 -5.67 13.91 -9.62
C PHE A 67 -5.21 12.48 -9.99
N GLY A 68 -5.29 11.55 -9.03
CA GLY A 68 -4.89 10.14 -9.23
C GLY A 68 -3.39 9.90 -9.22
N GLY A 69 -2.59 10.82 -8.65
CA GLY A 69 -1.18 10.59 -8.37
C GLY A 69 -0.99 9.62 -7.20
N ASP A 70 -0.33 8.50 -7.46
CA ASP A 70 -0.22 7.36 -6.56
C ASP A 70 1.20 6.78 -6.54
N LYS A 71 1.41 5.88 -5.59
CA LYS A 71 2.51 4.96 -5.46
C LYS A 71 1.93 3.55 -5.47
N ILE A 72 2.39 2.74 -6.41
CA ILE A 72 2.02 1.34 -6.59
C ILE A 72 3.13 0.47 -6.00
N LEU A 73 2.75 -0.38 -5.06
CA LEU A 73 3.65 -1.33 -4.43
C LEU A 73 3.33 -2.74 -4.88
N TYR A 74 4.36 -3.47 -5.31
CA TYR A 74 4.23 -4.84 -5.78
C TYR A 74 5.56 -5.59 -5.65
N GLN A 75 5.50 -6.91 -5.60
CA GLN A 75 6.66 -7.77 -5.60
C GLN A 75 6.95 -8.30 -7.02
N ARG A 76 8.22 -8.39 -7.37
CA ARG A 76 8.71 -9.04 -8.60
C ARG A 76 9.19 -10.47 -8.38
N ASP A 77 9.40 -11.18 -9.49
CA ASP A 77 9.90 -12.56 -9.47
C ASP A 77 11.31 -12.69 -8.84
N ASP A 78 12.12 -11.63 -8.84
CA ASP A 78 13.43 -11.57 -8.19
C ASP A 78 13.37 -11.30 -6.67
N GLN A 79 12.19 -11.48 -6.05
CA GLN A 79 11.97 -11.34 -4.61
C GLN A 79 12.26 -9.92 -4.10
N LYS A 80 12.01 -8.93 -4.94
CA LYS A 80 12.10 -7.52 -4.57
C LYS A 80 10.73 -6.88 -4.52
N LEU A 81 10.47 -6.18 -3.43
CA LEU A 81 9.42 -5.19 -3.33
C LEU A 81 9.85 -3.96 -4.13
N ILE A 82 8.96 -3.53 -5.00
CA ILE A 82 9.10 -2.37 -5.85
C ILE A 82 8.03 -1.36 -5.46
N LEU A 83 8.43 -0.11 -5.40
CA LEU A 83 7.54 1.03 -5.31
C LEU A 83 7.77 1.91 -6.53
N GLU A 84 6.72 2.09 -7.32
CA GLU A 84 6.73 3.03 -8.43
C GLU A 84 5.65 4.09 -8.23
N GLY A 85 5.96 5.33 -8.54
CA GLY A 85 5.05 6.45 -8.33
C GLY A 85 4.82 7.26 -9.60
N ARG A 86 3.69 7.97 -9.62
CA ARG A 86 3.38 9.00 -10.63
C ARG A 86 2.60 10.13 -9.96
N THR A 87 2.72 11.32 -10.53
CA THR A 87 2.13 12.55 -10.00
C THR A 87 0.71 12.82 -10.50
N ASN A 88 0.21 11.99 -11.43
CA ASN A 88 -1.15 12.04 -11.96
C ASN A 88 -1.44 10.69 -12.64
N LEU A 89 -2.72 10.31 -12.74
CA LEU A 89 -3.19 9.10 -13.39
C LEU A 89 -2.64 8.87 -14.81
N THR A 90 -2.41 9.93 -15.58
CA THR A 90 -1.92 9.85 -16.98
C THR A 90 -0.40 9.82 -17.09
N ASN A 91 0.32 10.15 -16.01
CA ASN A 91 1.78 10.18 -16.03
C ASN A 91 2.36 8.77 -16.01
N LYS A 92 3.58 8.64 -16.57
CA LYS A 92 4.33 7.38 -16.50
C LYS A 92 4.76 7.13 -15.06
N LEU A 93 4.67 5.86 -14.66
CA LEU A 93 5.24 5.38 -13.42
C LEU A 93 6.77 5.48 -13.49
N SER A 94 7.37 5.88 -12.38
CA SER A 94 8.82 5.97 -12.19
C SER A 94 9.22 5.35 -10.85
N VAL A 95 10.50 4.98 -10.72
CA VAL A 95 11.01 4.39 -9.49
C VAL A 95 10.84 5.38 -8.33
N GLY A 96 10.07 4.98 -7.31
CA GLY A 96 9.82 5.80 -6.12
C GLY A 96 10.61 5.36 -4.89
N ALA A 97 11.19 4.17 -4.90
CA ALA A 97 12.06 3.68 -3.83
C ALA A 97 13.14 2.73 -4.39
N PRO A 98 14.31 2.61 -3.72
CA PRO A 98 15.23 1.50 -3.97
C PRO A 98 14.51 0.15 -3.79
N PRO A 99 14.78 -0.87 -4.64
CA PRO A 99 14.20 -2.19 -4.46
C PRO A 99 14.56 -2.83 -3.11
N ILE A 100 13.57 -3.38 -2.39
CA ILE A 100 13.76 -3.98 -1.06
C ILE A 100 13.63 -5.51 -1.18
N ALA A 101 14.61 -6.26 -0.67
CA ALA A 101 14.52 -7.72 -0.68
C ALA A 101 13.47 -8.23 0.33
N ILE A 102 12.49 -8.99 -0.14
CA ILE A 102 11.41 -9.55 0.68
C ILE A 102 11.11 -11.00 0.28
N PRO A 103 10.64 -11.86 1.20
CA PRO A 103 10.27 -13.25 0.88
C PRO A 103 9.20 -13.33 -0.21
N PRO A 104 9.17 -14.42 -1.02
CA PRO A 104 8.17 -14.59 -2.06
C PRO A 104 6.76 -14.60 -1.47
N ASN A 105 5.86 -13.83 -2.08
CA ASN A 105 4.46 -13.65 -1.66
C ASN A 105 4.31 -13.17 -0.20
N SER A 106 5.32 -12.45 0.31
CA SER A 106 5.26 -11.80 1.62
C SER A 106 3.99 -11.00 1.78
N ALA A 107 3.36 -11.12 2.94
CA ALA A 107 2.32 -10.20 3.36
C ALA A 107 2.87 -8.77 3.37
N MET A 108 2.07 -7.81 2.90
CA MET A 108 2.42 -6.40 2.87
C MET A 108 1.16 -5.55 2.95
N GLY A 109 1.21 -4.47 3.71
CA GLY A 109 0.30 -3.33 3.63
C GLY A 109 1.08 -2.03 3.71
N ALA A 110 0.51 -0.95 3.20
CA ALA A 110 1.17 0.36 3.22
C ALA A 110 0.17 1.46 3.58
N PHE A 111 0.67 2.51 4.20
CA PHE A 111 -0.09 3.73 4.44
C PHE A 111 0.77 4.97 4.23
N THR A 112 0.10 6.11 4.07
CA THR A 112 0.75 7.42 4.04
C THR A 112 0.13 8.39 5.01
N VAL A 113 0.95 9.34 5.46
CA VAL A 113 0.54 10.48 6.30
C VAL A 113 1.13 11.75 5.68
N PRO A 114 0.37 12.86 5.56
CA PRO A 114 0.94 14.13 5.12
C PRO A 114 2.15 14.49 5.97
N ARG A 115 3.28 14.83 5.35
CA ARG A 115 4.49 15.26 6.08
C ARG A 115 4.30 16.61 6.77
N TYR A 116 3.47 17.47 6.17
CA TYR A 116 3.22 18.83 6.66
C TYR A 116 1.73 19.10 6.68
N SER A 117 1.19 19.47 7.86
CA SER A 117 -0.25 19.62 8.10
C SER A 117 -0.93 20.74 7.30
N ASN A 118 -0.14 21.69 6.78
CA ASN A 118 -0.64 22.92 6.16
C ASN A 118 -0.15 23.12 4.72
N SER A 119 0.51 22.13 4.12
CA SER A 119 0.93 22.24 2.73
C SER A 119 -0.14 21.67 1.81
N SER A 120 -0.70 22.53 0.96
CA SER A 120 -1.59 22.11 -0.12
C SER A 120 -0.90 21.19 -1.13
N ASP A 121 0.43 21.15 -1.15
CA ASP A 121 1.29 20.33 -2.01
C ASP A 121 2.35 19.58 -1.20
N GLY A 122 1.95 19.09 -0.01
CA GLY A 122 2.85 18.42 0.90
C GLY A 122 3.26 17.03 0.40
N ALA A 123 4.55 16.71 0.57
CA ALA A 123 5.04 15.34 0.47
C ALA A 123 4.30 14.42 1.46
N MET A 124 4.23 13.13 1.12
CA MET A 124 3.70 12.09 2.00
C MET A 124 4.83 11.32 2.67
N ASN A 125 4.73 11.14 3.98
CA ASN A 125 5.48 10.08 4.66
C ASN A 125 4.86 8.75 4.26
N THR A 126 5.67 7.80 3.83
CA THR A 126 5.22 6.49 3.32
C THR A 126 5.76 5.39 4.21
N TYR A 127 4.87 4.51 4.67
CA TYR A 127 5.19 3.40 5.56
C TYR A 127 4.67 2.10 4.98
N ILE A 128 5.51 1.07 5.00
CA ILE A 128 5.23 -0.24 4.43
C ILE A 128 5.51 -1.27 5.52
N LEU A 129 4.47 -1.99 5.93
CA LEU A 129 4.57 -3.07 6.89
C LEU A 129 4.57 -4.39 6.12
N TRP A 130 5.58 -5.24 6.34
CA TRP A 130 5.73 -6.52 5.64
C TRP A 130 6.30 -7.62 6.53
N GLN A 131 6.06 -8.88 6.16
CA GLN A 131 6.44 -10.06 6.95
C GLN A 131 7.72 -10.71 6.38
N ASN A 132 8.74 -10.92 7.21
CA ASN A 132 9.93 -11.65 6.76
C ASN A 132 9.74 -13.18 6.80
N SER A 133 10.79 -13.91 6.40
CA SER A 133 10.80 -15.38 6.35
C SER A 133 10.77 -16.06 7.73
N SER A 134 10.89 -15.30 8.83
CA SER A 134 10.77 -15.77 10.21
C SER A 134 9.44 -15.36 10.85
N ASP A 135 8.47 -14.97 10.02
CA ASP A 135 7.15 -14.47 10.42
C ASP A 135 7.20 -13.21 11.30
N ALA A 136 8.30 -12.47 11.29
CA ALA A 136 8.43 -11.20 12.00
C ALA A 136 8.00 -10.03 11.10
N LEU A 137 7.40 -9.02 11.72
CA LEU A 137 7.06 -7.78 11.04
C LEU A 137 8.27 -6.86 10.92
N LEU A 138 8.44 -6.29 9.72
CA LEU A 138 9.36 -5.21 9.45
C LEU A 138 8.60 -4.03 8.88
N MET A 139 9.14 -2.85 9.14
CA MET A 139 8.67 -1.61 8.54
C MET A 139 9.76 -1.08 7.61
N THR A 140 9.36 -0.72 6.39
CA THR A 140 10.18 0.08 5.47
C THR A 140 9.48 1.40 5.25
N TRP A 141 10.19 2.52 5.38
CA TRP A 141 9.55 3.84 5.33
C TRP A 141 10.46 4.94 4.81
N GLU A 142 9.83 6.03 4.40
CA GLU A 142 10.44 7.31 4.07
C GLU A 142 9.57 8.41 4.69
N ASP A 143 10.11 9.11 5.68
CA ASP A 143 9.44 10.14 6.49
C ASP A 143 10.20 11.47 6.56
N ASP A 144 11.39 11.53 5.94
CA ASP A 144 12.20 12.75 5.76
C ASP A 144 12.99 12.66 4.44
N ASP A 145 14.01 13.51 4.28
CA ASP A 145 14.87 13.57 3.09
C ASP A 145 16.17 12.74 3.23
N ALA A 146 16.34 11.98 4.32
CA ALA A 146 17.44 11.02 4.49
C ALA A 146 17.22 9.73 3.68
N GLY A 147 16.02 9.55 3.13
CA GLY A 147 15.64 8.45 2.25
C GLY A 147 15.06 7.23 2.97
N TRP A 148 14.96 6.14 2.22
CA TRP A 148 14.29 4.91 2.66
C TRP A 148 15.06 4.15 3.73
N ARG A 149 14.38 3.80 4.82
CA ARG A 149 14.90 3.03 5.95
C ARG A 149 14.11 1.75 6.17
N THR A 150 14.72 0.76 6.82
CA THR A 150 14.06 -0.49 7.18
C THR A 150 14.49 -0.95 8.57
N SER A 151 13.54 -1.40 9.38
CA SER A 151 13.80 -1.95 10.71
C SER A 151 12.76 -3.02 11.08
N SER A 152 13.10 -3.85 12.05
CA SER A 152 12.13 -4.70 12.73
C SER A 152 11.15 -3.86 13.56
N THR A 153 9.88 -4.25 13.57
CA THR A 153 8.91 -3.64 14.48
C THR A 153 9.05 -4.23 15.90
N PRO A 154 8.47 -3.58 16.92
CA PRO A 154 8.51 -4.10 18.29
C PRO A 154 7.86 -5.47 18.45
N THR A 155 8.45 -6.34 19.27
CA THR A 155 7.97 -7.72 19.45
C THR A 155 6.57 -7.82 20.07
N PHE A 156 6.10 -6.80 20.79
CA PHE A 156 4.77 -6.79 21.39
C PHE A 156 3.64 -6.70 20.35
N LEU A 157 3.93 -6.37 19.09
CA LEU A 157 2.96 -6.48 18.01
C LEU A 157 2.59 -7.95 17.72
N GLY A 158 3.38 -8.89 18.22
CA GLY A 158 3.22 -10.32 18.01
C GLY A 158 3.88 -10.79 16.73
N ARG A 159 3.68 -12.08 16.43
CA ARG A 159 4.09 -12.70 15.17
C ARG A 159 2.84 -12.93 14.34
N PRO A 160 2.68 -12.27 13.19
CA PRO A 160 1.53 -12.52 12.34
C PRO A 160 1.49 -13.97 11.86
N ASP A 161 0.28 -14.49 11.69
CA ASP A 161 0.08 -15.83 11.17
C ASP A 161 0.71 -15.94 9.77
N ASN A 162 1.39 -17.05 9.49
CA ASN A 162 2.04 -17.25 8.20
C ASN A 162 1.01 -17.18 7.06
N GLY A 163 1.27 -16.32 6.08
CA GLY A 163 0.39 -16.11 4.93
C GLY A 163 -0.79 -15.16 5.18
N THR A 164 -0.86 -14.50 6.34
CA THR A 164 -1.87 -13.47 6.61
C THR A 164 -1.88 -12.37 5.55
N GLY A 165 -3.02 -11.69 5.39
CA GLY A 165 -3.03 -10.35 4.80
C GLY A 165 -2.52 -9.31 5.82
N ILE A 166 -1.96 -8.21 5.31
CA ILE A 166 -1.76 -6.98 6.09
C ILE A 166 -2.53 -5.90 5.35
N SER A 167 -3.46 -5.23 6.03
CA SER A 167 -4.19 -4.09 5.50
C SER A 167 -3.87 -2.87 6.34
N CYS A 168 -3.54 -1.75 5.72
CA CYS A 168 -3.25 -0.50 6.41
C CYS A 168 -4.16 0.61 5.90
N LEU A 169 -4.55 1.51 6.78
CA LEU A 169 -5.44 2.61 6.46
C LEU A 169 -4.65 3.84 6.04
N THR A 170 -5.11 4.45 4.96
CA THR A 170 -4.65 5.76 4.48
C THR A 170 -5.85 6.69 4.44
N ALA A 171 -5.68 7.92 4.94
CA ALA A 171 -6.72 8.93 4.85
C ALA A 171 -7.02 9.30 3.38
N THR A 172 -8.30 9.52 3.06
CA THR A 172 -8.68 9.96 1.71
C THR A 172 -8.22 11.40 1.46
N LEU A 173 -7.60 11.65 0.31
CA LEU A 173 -7.19 12.99 -0.14
C LEU A 173 -8.33 13.83 -0.73
N TRP A 174 -9.50 13.23 -0.94
CA TRP A 174 -10.62 13.87 -1.60
C TRP A 174 -11.46 14.75 -0.64
N THR A 175 -10.86 15.21 0.45
CA THR A 175 -11.52 16.04 1.47
C THR A 175 -11.53 17.52 1.07
N VAL A 176 -12.62 18.22 1.42
CA VAL A 176 -12.73 19.70 1.30
C VAL A 176 -11.86 20.46 2.31
N ALA A 177 -11.22 19.76 3.25
CA ALA A 177 -10.33 20.31 4.26
C ALA A 177 -8.88 19.82 4.05
N SER A 178 -7.91 20.57 4.56
CA SER A 178 -6.51 20.13 4.66
C SER A 178 -6.44 18.87 5.51
N LEU A 179 -5.61 17.90 5.09
CA LEU A 179 -5.38 16.72 5.90
C LEU A 179 -4.38 17.03 7.00
N PRO A 180 -4.70 16.68 8.25
CA PRO A 180 -3.74 16.84 9.34
C PRO A 180 -2.54 15.91 9.12
N SER A 181 -1.37 16.38 9.54
CA SER A 181 -0.17 15.56 9.69
C SER A 181 -0.25 14.84 11.04
N ASP A 182 -1.29 14.02 11.20
CA ASP A 182 -1.49 13.20 12.40
C ASP A 182 -1.58 11.72 12.02
N TYR A 183 -1.30 10.87 13.01
CA TYR A 183 -1.22 9.44 12.85
C TYR A 183 -2.46 8.71 13.40
N SER A 184 -3.59 9.41 13.56
CA SER A 184 -4.84 8.80 14.08
C SER A 184 -5.38 7.68 13.19
N THR A 185 -5.14 7.80 11.89
CA THR A 185 -5.55 6.85 10.84
C THR A 185 -4.43 5.88 10.44
N ALA A 186 -3.22 6.01 10.99
CA ALA A 186 -2.08 5.14 10.70
C ALA A 186 -2.22 3.77 11.38
N ARG A 187 -3.25 3.02 10.98
CA ARG A 187 -3.65 1.74 11.55
C ARG A 187 -3.41 0.61 10.57
N CYS A 188 -2.95 -0.53 11.07
CA CYS A 188 -2.82 -1.75 10.29
C CYS A 188 -3.49 -2.93 10.99
N TYR A 189 -3.95 -3.87 10.17
CA TYR A 189 -4.69 -5.06 10.58
C TYR A 189 -4.07 -6.31 9.95
N TYR A 190 -3.91 -7.35 10.76
CA TYR A 190 -3.41 -8.67 10.35
C TYR A 190 -3.82 -9.74 11.37
N LEU A 191 -3.69 -11.01 11.03
CA LEU A 191 -4.00 -12.10 11.96
C LEU A 191 -2.82 -12.40 12.90
N VAL A 192 -3.13 -12.61 14.17
CA VAL A 192 -2.24 -13.20 15.18
C VAL A 192 -3.03 -14.24 15.96
N ASP A 193 -2.58 -15.49 15.93
CA ASP A 193 -3.24 -16.64 16.57
C ASP A 193 -4.72 -16.75 16.15
N GLY A 194 -5.00 -16.52 14.86
CA GLY A 194 -6.35 -16.55 14.28
C GLY A 194 -7.25 -15.36 14.62
N GLN A 195 -6.75 -14.35 15.34
CA GLN A 195 -7.51 -13.14 15.69
C GLN A 195 -7.02 -11.93 14.88
N ILE A 196 -7.94 -11.09 14.41
CA ILE A 196 -7.57 -9.84 13.74
C ILE A 196 -7.00 -8.88 14.78
N ARG A 197 -5.71 -8.59 14.69
CA ARG A 197 -5.02 -7.60 15.51
C ARG A 197 -5.10 -6.24 14.84
N GLU A 198 -5.42 -5.21 15.61
CA GLU A 198 -5.32 -3.81 15.24
C GLU A 198 -4.10 -3.17 15.93
N VAL A 199 -3.26 -2.52 15.13
CA VAL A 199 -2.12 -1.74 15.62
C VAL A 199 -2.17 -0.33 15.06
N GLN A 200 -1.61 0.63 15.79
CA GLN A 200 -1.50 2.02 15.38
C GLN A 200 -0.04 2.47 15.47
N TYR A 201 0.44 3.19 14.46
CA TYR A 201 1.71 3.92 14.51
C TYR A 201 1.43 5.34 15.01
N ASP A 202 2.27 5.90 15.88
CA ASP A 202 2.11 7.26 16.42
C ASP A 202 3.03 8.31 15.78
N GLY A 203 3.83 7.89 14.79
CA GLY A 203 4.89 8.71 14.18
C GLY A 203 6.29 8.39 14.70
N SER A 204 6.41 7.59 15.76
CA SER A 204 7.70 7.16 16.32
C SER A 204 7.71 5.69 16.76
N ASN A 205 6.58 5.19 17.26
CA ASN A 205 6.44 3.82 17.74
C ASN A 205 5.06 3.24 17.39
N TRP A 206 4.92 1.94 17.60
CA TRP A 206 3.67 1.22 17.42
C TRP A 206 2.99 0.96 18.76
N VAL A 207 1.67 0.84 18.73
CA VAL A 207 0.87 0.37 19.86
C VAL A 207 -0.12 -0.69 19.39
N VAL A 208 -0.42 -1.67 20.25
CA VAL A 208 -1.53 -2.59 20.03
C VAL A 208 -2.80 -1.93 20.54
N ILE A 209 -3.77 -1.72 19.66
CA ILE A 209 -5.09 -1.20 20.03
C ILE A 209 -5.94 -2.31 20.63
N GLY A 210 -5.87 -3.50 20.04
CA GLY A 210 -6.55 -4.69 20.52
C GLY A 210 -6.77 -5.72 19.42
N ASN A 211 -7.61 -6.71 19.71
CA ASN A 211 -8.10 -7.63 18.71
C ASN A 211 -9.52 -7.21 18.30
N VAL A 212 -9.76 -7.11 17.00
CA VAL A 212 -11.06 -6.78 16.42
C VAL A 212 -12.00 -7.98 16.64
N ARG A 213 -13.15 -7.72 17.26
CA ARG A 213 -14.19 -8.73 17.41
C ARG A 213 -14.98 -8.81 16.11
N LEU A 214 -15.07 -10.00 15.55
CA LEU A 214 -16.05 -10.33 14.52
C LEU A 214 -17.32 -10.71 15.27
N ASP A 215 -18.39 -9.95 15.07
CA ASP A 215 -19.72 -10.22 15.59
C ASP A 215 -20.46 -11.28 14.77
#